data_AF-A0A432UZ54-F1
#
_entry.id   AF-A0A432UZ54-F1
#
_cell.length_a   1.000
_cell.length_b   1.000
_cell.length_c   1.000
_cell.angle_alpha   90.00
_cell.angle_beta   90.00
_cell.angle_gamma   90.00
#
_symmetry.space_group_name_H-M   'P 1'
#
loop_
_entity.id
_entity.type
_entity.pdbx_description
1 polymer ?
#
loop_
_entity_poly.entity_id
_entity_poly.type
_entity_poly.pdbx_seq_one_letter_code
_entity_poly.pdbx_strand_id
1 'polypeptide(L)'
;MADPSKILARVRACGANILLDGMRLEIVNPSRLPEGASAFIRQNAKAIAAFLDSEAEFEERAAIMQFDGGLTRPAAEYLTKLLLSSPPAGADRADWSWFVSEAAKAIDHAIPRRAA
;
A
#
# COMPACT_ATOMS: atom_id res chain seq x y z
N MET A 1 -20.03 -2.97 0.13
CA MET A 1 -19.00 -2.29 -0.69
C MET A 1 -18.17 -3.36 -1.38
N ALA A 2 -17.77 -3.14 -2.63
CA ALA A 2 -16.86 -4.03 -3.33
C ALA A 2 -15.42 -3.79 -2.85
N ASP A 3 -14.62 -4.85 -2.79
CA ASP A 3 -13.21 -4.82 -2.40
C ASP A 3 -12.36 -4.10 -3.47
N PRO A 4 -11.75 -2.94 -3.17
CA PRO A 4 -10.99 -2.15 -4.15
C PRO A 4 -9.86 -2.92 -4.84
N SER A 5 -9.19 -3.83 -4.13
CA SER A 5 -8.11 -4.65 -4.69
C SER A 5 -8.62 -5.54 -5.83
N LYS A 6 -9.80 -6.14 -5.65
CA LYS A 6 -10.47 -6.98 -6.66
C LYS A 6 -10.99 -6.17 -7.83
N ILE A 7 -11.40 -4.92 -7.61
CA ILE A 7 -11.80 -4.01 -8.69
C ILE A 7 -10.58 -3.70 -9.57
N LEU A 8 -9.46 -3.30 -8.97
CA LEU A 8 -8.22 -2.99 -9.69
C LEU A 8 -7.69 -4.21 -10.45
N ALA A 9 -7.68 -5.40 -9.83
CA ALA A 9 -7.26 -6.63 -10.49
C ALA A 9 -8.11 -6.94 -11.74
N ARG A 10 -9.43 -6.74 -11.68
CA ARG A 10 -10.33 -6.93 -12.82
C ARG A 10 -10.11 -5.90 -13.91
N VAL A 11 -9.96 -4.63 -13.55
CA VAL A 11 -9.66 -3.54 -14.50
C VAL A 11 -8.35 -3.82 -15.24
N ARG A 12 -7.30 -4.22 -14.51
CA ARG A 12 -6.00 -4.62 -15.05
C ARG A 12 -6.08 -5.86 -15.94
N ALA A 13 -6.91 -6.85 -15.58
CA ALA A 13 -7.16 -8.02 -16.42
C ALA A 13 -7.85 -7.69 -17.75
N CYS A 14 -8.63 -6.62 -17.83
CA CYS A 14 -9.18 -6.12 -19.08
C CYS A 14 -8.15 -5.36 -19.95
N GLY A 15 -6.97 -5.04 -19.43
CA GLY A 15 -5.96 -4.21 -20.10
C GLY A 15 -6.16 -2.70 -19.92
N ALA A 16 -6.98 -2.30 -18.95
CA ALA A 16 -7.09 -0.92 -18.47
C ALA A 16 -6.37 -0.76 -17.13
N ASN A 17 -6.20 0.47 -16.64
CA ASN A 17 -5.67 0.72 -15.29
C ASN A 17 -6.42 1.88 -14.64
N ILE A 18 -6.28 2.00 -13.32
CA ILE A 18 -6.73 3.19 -12.58
C ILE A 18 -5.51 3.75 -11.87
N LEU A 19 -5.26 5.04 -12.08
CA LEU A 19 -4.21 5.80 -11.40
C LEU A 19 -4.84 6.81 -10.47
N LEU A 20 -4.15 7.11 -9.38
CA LEU A 20 -4.41 8.24 -8.51
C LEU A 20 -3.32 9.28 -8.79
N ASP A 21 -3.69 10.39 -9.42
CA ASP A 21 -2.82 11.53 -9.66
C ASP A 21 -3.23 12.69 -8.74
N GLY A 22 -2.45 12.91 -7.68
CA GLY A 22 -2.83 13.77 -6.57
C GLY A 22 -4.16 13.32 -5.94
N MET A 23 -5.20 14.16 -6.07
CA MET A 23 -6.55 13.85 -5.57
C MET A 23 -7.52 13.33 -6.64
N ARG A 24 -7.04 13.06 -7.87
CA ARG A 24 -7.88 12.71 -9.01
C ARG A 24 -7.63 11.27 -9.44
N LEU A 25 -8.72 10.51 -9.61
CA LEU A 25 -8.67 9.21 -10.28
C LEU A 25 -8.72 9.37 -11.80
N GLU A 26 -7.80 8.69 -12.47
CA GLU A 26 -7.75 8.58 -13.92
C GLU A 26 -7.90 7.11 -14.34
N ILE A 27 -8.78 6.85 -15.31
CA ILE A 27 -8.89 5.52 -15.93
C ILE A 27 -8.05 5.53 -17.20
N VAL A 28 -6.98 4.75 -17.21
CA VAL A 28 -6.10 4.56 -18.36
C VAL A 28 -6.67 3.48 -19.27
N ASN A 29 -6.69 3.73 -20.58
CA ASN A 29 -7.26 2.84 -21.60
C ASN A 29 -8.73 2.43 -21.34
N PRO A 30 -9.65 3.39 -21.13
CA PRO A 30 -11.04 3.06 -20.77
C PRO A 30 -11.79 2.28 -21.86
N SER A 31 -11.32 2.32 -23.12
CA SER A 31 -11.89 1.54 -24.23
C SER A 31 -11.78 0.02 -24.06
N ARG A 32 -10.90 -0.45 -23.17
CA ARG A 32 -10.74 -1.85 -22.82
C ARG A 32 -11.75 -2.33 -21.78
N LEU A 33 -12.47 -1.42 -21.14
CA LEU A 33 -13.44 -1.77 -20.12
C LEU A 33 -14.79 -2.16 -20.72
N PRO A 34 -15.51 -3.12 -20.12
CA PRO A 34 -16.86 -3.44 -20.55
C PRO A 34 -17.83 -2.29 -20.27
N GLU A 35 -18.96 -2.28 -20.97
CA GLU A 35 -20.00 -1.29 -20.78
C GLU A 35 -20.46 -1.24 -19.32
N GLY A 36 -20.70 -0.03 -18.79
CA GLY A 36 -21.08 0.19 -17.39
C GLY A 36 -19.93 0.11 -16.37
N ALA A 37 -18.74 -0.40 -16.73
CA ALA A 37 -17.60 -0.49 -15.81
C ALA A 37 -17.15 0.88 -15.29
N SER A 38 -17.12 1.89 -16.15
CA SER A 38 -16.75 3.26 -15.75
C SER A 38 -17.72 3.85 -14.72
N ALA A 39 -19.02 3.53 -14.80
CA ALA A 39 -19.99 3.95 -13.80
C ALA A 39 -19.77 3.22 -12.47
N PHE A 40 -19.49 1.92 -12.52
CA PHE A 40 -19.17 1.12 -11.33
C PHE A 40 -17.88 1.60 -10.63
N ILE A 41 -16.84 1.93 -11.40
CA ILE A 41 -15.59 2.50 -10.88
C ILE A 41 -15.88 3.83 -10.17
N ARG A 42 -16.67 4.72 -10.78
CA ARG A 42 -17.05 6.00 -10.16
C ARG A 42 -17.81 5.83 -8.85
N GLN A 43 -18.71 4.85 -8.76
CA GLN A 43 -19.44 4.54 -7.52
C GLN A 43 -18.50 4.08 -6.38
N ASN A 44 -17.36 3.48 -6.72
CA ASN A 44 -16.37 3.00 -5.75
C ASN A 44 -15.13 3.92 -5.67
N ALA A 45 -15.17 5.10 -6.31
CA ALA A 45 -14.01 5.98 -6.48
C ALA A 45 -13.29 6.29 -5.16
N LYS A 46 -14.03 6.64 -4.10
CA LYS A 46 -13.43 6.96 -2.79
C LYS A 46 -12.66 5.78 -2.20
N ALA A 47 -13.21 4.58 -2.29
CA ALA A 47 -12.57 3.37 -1.77
C ALA A 47 -11.36 2.95 -2.62
N ILE A 48 -11.43 3.13 -3.94
CA ILE A 48 -10.31 2.90 -4.85
C ILE A 48 -9.18 3.88 -4.60
N ALA A 49 -9.49 5.17 -4.46
CA ALA A 49 -8.49 6.21 -4.16
C ALA A 49 -7.80 5.92 -2.83
N ALA A 50 -8.54 5.66 -1.76
CA ALA A 50 -7.96 5.32 -0.46
C ALA A 50 -7.07 4.07 -0.51
N PHE A 51 -7.46 3.06 -1.31
CA PHE A 51 -6.65 1.87 -1.49
C PHE A 51 -5.36 2.16 -2.26
N LEU A 52 -5.43 2.88 -3.39
CA LEU A 52 -4.26 3.26 -4.19
C LEU A 52 -3.29 4.15 -3.39
N ASP A 53 -3.81 5.05 -2.56
CA ASP A 53 -3.01 5.88 -1.65
C ASP A 53 -2.27 5.02 -0.62
N SER A 54 -2.96 4.05 0.00
CA SER A 54 -2.32 3.11 0.93
C SER A 54 -1.30 2.17 0.27
N GLU A 55 -1.52 1.79 -0.99
CA GLU A 55 -0.58 0.98 -1.78
C GLU A 55 0.68 1.80 -2.11
N ALA A 56 0.53 3.09 -2.45
CA ALA A 56 1.64 4.00 -2.67
C ALA A 56 2.45 4.25 -1.39
N GLU A 57 1.79 4.50 -0.25
CA GLU A 57 2.45 4.64 1.05
C GLU A 57 3.26 3.37 1.42
N PHE A 58 2.68 2.19 1.15
CA PHE A 58 3.37 0.92 1.35
C PHE A 58 4.63 0.81 0.49
N GLU A 59 4.53 1.05 -0.82
CA GLU A 59 5.66 0.93 -1.74
C GLU A 59 6.77 1.95 -1.46
N GLU A 60 6.42 3.19 -1.11
CA GLU A 60 7.38 4.23 -0.74
C GLU A 60 8.14 3.85 0.54
N ARG A 61 7.43 3.45 1.60
CA ARG A 61 8.06 3.01 2.86
C ARG A 61 8.97 1.80 2.66
N ALA A 62 8.53 0.80 1.89
CA ALA A 62 9.33 -0.36 1.57
C ALA A 62 10.58 0.02 0.74
N ALA A 63 10.46 0.99 -0.17
CA ALA A 63 11.60 1.50 -0.94
C ALA A 63 12.62 2.22 -0.03
N ILE A 64 12.17 3.10 0.87
CA ILE A 64 13.05 3.78 1.85
C ILE A 64 13.81 2.75 2.68
N MET A 65 13.10 1.77 3.24
CA MET A 65 13.70 0.68 4.02
C MET A 65 14.70 -0.15 3.21
N GLN A 66 14.46 -0.37 1.92
CA GLN A 66 15.39 -1.08 1.05
C GLN A 66 16.65 -0.26 0.75
N PHE A 67 16.49 0.98 0.28
CA PHE A 67 17.59 1.77 -0.27
C PHE A 67 18.35 2.52 0.80
N ASP A 68 17.65 3.27 1.63
CA ASP A 68 18.24 4.08 2.72
C ASP A 68 18.54 3.19 3.93
N GLY A 69 17.63 2.26 4.22
CA GLY A 69 17.78 1.24 5.25
C GLY A 69 18.56 0.00 4.80
N GLY A 70 19.11 -0.06 3.58
CA GLY A 70 19.97 -1.18 3.15
C GLY A 70 19.38 -2.59 3.26
N LEU A 71 18.06 -2.73 3.44
CA LEU A 71 17.40 -4.02 3.58
C LEU A 71 17.21 -4.69 2.22
N THR A 72 17.04 -6.01 2.23
CA THR A 72 16.52 -6.70 1.04
C THR A 72 15.05 -6.32 0.84
N ARG A 73 14.57 -6.31 -0.42
CA ARG A 73 13.16 -6.01 -0.73
C ARG A 73 12.17 -6.87 0.08
N PRO A 74 12.35 -8.21 0.22
CA PRO A 74 11.46 -9.02 1.05
C PRO A 74 11.42 -8.61 2.52
N ALA A 75 12.57 -8.23 3.10
CA ALA A 75 12.64 -7.76 4.47
C ALA A 75 11.94 -6.39 4.63
N ALA A 76 12.19 -5.45 3.71
CA ALA A 76 11.56 -4.14 3.72
C ALA A 76 10.02 -4.21 3.59
N GLU A 77 9.51 -5.07 2.71
CA GLU A 77 8.07 -5.30 2.57
C GLU A 77 7.45 -5.91 3.84
N TYR A 78 8.10 -6.91 4.43
CA TYR A 78 7.62 -7.54 5.67
C TYR A 78 7.51 -6.54 6.81
N LEU A 79 8.53 -5.70 6.98
CA LEU A 79 8.57 -4.70 8.03
C LEU A 79 7.57 -3.58 7.79
N THR A 80 7.39 -3.16 6.54
CA THR A 80 6.35 -2.20 6.18
C THR A 80 4.97 -2.77 6.49
N LYS A 81 4.70 -4.06 6.20
CA LYS A 81 3.45 -4.72 6.59
C LYS A 81 3.25 -4.69 8.10
N LEU A 82 4.28 -5.01 8.88
CA LEU A 82 4.21 -4.99 10.34
C LEU A 82 3.89 -3.59 10.88
N LEU A 83 4.56 -2.57 10.35
CA LEU A 83 4.40 -1.17 10.78
C LEU A 83 3.02 -0.60 10.44
N LEU A 84 2.41 -1.03 9.33
CA LEU A 84 1.07 -0.61 8.93
C LEU A 84 -0.04 -1.52 9.47
N SER A 85 0.31 -2.59 10.19
CA SER A 85 -0.67 -3.55 10.69
C SER A 85 -1.47 -2.98 11.86
N SER A 86 -2.77 -3.27 11.84
CA SER A 86 -3.63 -3.05 13.00
C SER A 86 -3.24 -3.98 14.15
N PRO A 87 -3.51 -3.59 15.41
CA PRO A 87 -3.32 -4.47 16.55
C PRO A 87 -4.06 -5.80 16.36
N PRO A 88 -3.45 -6.94 16.70
CA PRO A 88 -4.13 -8.23 16.68
C PRO A 88 -5.28 -8.25 17.69
N ALA A 89 -6.27 -9.12 17.46
CA ALA A 89 -7.43 -9.24 18.34
C ALA A 89 -7.02 -9.58 19.77
N GLY A 90 -7.48 -8.79 20.74
CA GLY A 90 -7.15 -8.97 22.16
C GLY A 90 -5.84 -8.34 22.61
N ALA A 91 -5.05 -7.74 21.70
CA ALA A 91 -3.91 -6.92 22.10
C ALA A 91 -4.36 -5.54 22.54
N ASP A 92 -3.73 -5.03 23.60
CA ASP A 92 -3.88 -3.64 23.99
C ASP A 92 -3.26 -2.71 22.93
N ARG A 93 -3.91 -1.58 22.68
CA ARG A 93 -3.47 -0.64 21.63
C ARG A 93 -2.18 0.08 22.00
N ALA A 94 -1.99 0.42 23.27
CA ALA A 94 -0.77 1.07 23.72
C ALA A 94 0.41 0.10 23.67
N ASP A 95 0.21 -1.15 24.10
CA ASP A 95 1.22 -2.20 24.01
C ASP A 95 1.60 -2.51 22.55
N TRP A 96 0.61 -2.59 21.64
CA TRP A 96 0.88 -2.76 20.22
C TRP A 96 1.66 -1.59 19.63
N SER A 97 1.26 -0.36 19.95
CA SER A 97 1.95 0.85 19.48
C SER A 97 3.39 0.90 19.98
N TRP A 98 3.63 0.52 21.25
CA TRP A 98 4.97 0.41 21.81
C TRP A 98 5.79 -0.67 21.09
N PHE A 99 5.23 -1.88 20.91
CA PHE A 99 5.90 -2.99 20.22
C PHE A 99 6.35 -2.61 18.81
N VAL A 100 5.44 -2.02 18.02
CA VAL A 100 5.74 -1.58 16.65
C VAL A 100 6.85 -0.51 16.64
N SER A 101 6.84 0.39 17.63
CA SER A 101 7.87 1.44 17.76
C SER A 101 9.25 0.88 18.14
N GLU A 102 9.30 -0.08 19.07
CA GLU A 102 10.56 -0.73 19.45
C GLU A 102 11.10 -1.64 18.35
N ALA A 103 10.22 -2.34 17.63
CA ALA A 103 10.61 -3.10 16.45
C ALA A 103 11.25 -2.18 15.39
N ALA A 104 10.63 -1.03 15.11
CA ALA A 104 11.18 -0.03 14.19
C ALA A 104 12.59 0.44 14.59
N LYS A 105 12.79 0.79 15.87
CA LYS A 105 14.11 1.19 16.39
C LYS A 105 15.14 0.08 16.25
N ALA A 106 14.77 -1.15 16.62
CA ALA A 106 15.68 -2.29 16.53
C ALA A 106 16.14 -2.53 15.09
N ILE A 107 15.26 -2.36 14.11
CA ILE A 107 15.56 -2.44 12.68
C ILE A 107 16.56 -1.35 12.28
N ASP A 108 16.27 -0.09 12.62
CA ASP A 108 17.15 1.04 12.29
C ASP A 108 18.58 0.88 12.85
N HIS A 109 18.71 0.21 13.99
CA HIS A 109 19.99 -0.09 14.62
C HIS A 109 20.69 -1.37 14.11
N ALA A 110 19.93 -2.37 13.66
CA ALA A 110 20.47 -3.64 13.17
C ALA A 110 21.01 -3.55 11.74
N ILE A 111 20.52 -2.59 10.96
CA ILE A 111 20.99 -2.33 9.61
C ILE A 111 22.39 -1.69 9.68
N PRO A 112 23.43 -2.31 9.09
CA PRO A 112 24.72 -1.64 8.91
C PRO A 112 24.51 -0.43 8.01
N ARG A 113 24.71 0.79 8.53
CA ARG A 113 24.73 2.00 7.70
C ARG A 113 25.78 1.79 6.61
N ARG A 114 25.36 1.85 5.34
CA ARG A 114 26.34 1.97 4.25
C ARG A 114 27.09 3.27 4.46
N ALA A 115 28.42 3.20 4.54
CA ALA A 115 29.26 4.38 4.42
C ALA A 115 28.96 5.01 3.05
N ALA A 116 28.69 6.32 3.07
CA ALA A 116 28.46 7.14 1.88
C ALA A 116 29.67 7.14 0.93
#